data_AF-A0A935LY39-F1
#
_entry.id   AF-A0A935LY39-F1
#
_cell.length_a   1.000
_cell.length_b   1.000
_cell.length_c   1.000
_cell.angle_alpha   90.00
_cell.angle_beta   90.00
_cell.angle_gamma   90.00
#
_symmetry.space_group_name_H-M   'P 1'
#
loop_
_entity.id
_entity.type
_entity.pdbx_description
1 polymer ?
#
loop_
_entity_poly.entity_id
_entity_poly.type
_entity_poly.pdbx_seq_one_letter_code
_entity_poly.pdbx_strand_id
1 'polypeptide(L)'
;MNLSPGETLNIIGFDSLGEPTITRENDGSLLLTFCFMPPDNGAYEENLDIDIFDDFDIELSKVLDVEVIWEDREFFTIPFPKANTISLLKNYLENFWQNLPKN
;
A
#
# COMPACT_ATOMS: atom_id res chain seq x y z
N MET A 1 19.56 5.02 5.54
CA MET A 1 19.09 5.30 4.16
C MET A 1 18.24 6.56 4.22
N ASN A 2 18.40 7.49 3.29
CA ASN A 2 17.61 8.71 3.21
C ASN A 2 17.09 8.86 1.78
N LEU A 3 15.80 9.17 1.64
CA LEU A 3 15.16 9.53 0.37
C LEU A 3 15.19 11.05 0.18
N SER A 4 15.47 11.46 -1.04
CA SER A 4 15.35 12.83 -1.51
C SER A 4 13.87 13.23 -1.64
N PRO A 5 13.53 14.53 -1.62
CA PRO A 5 12.16 14.98 -1.90
C PRO A 5 11.62 14.43 -3.23
N GLY A 6 10.40 13.88 -3.21
CA GLY A 6 9.73 13.23 -4.33
C GLY A 6 10.21 11.80 -4.63
N GLU A 7 11.19 11.28 -3.89
CA GLU A 7 11.70 9.93 -4.08
C GLU A 7 10.83 8.91 -3.33
N THR A 8 10.54 7.79 -4.00
CA THR A 8 9.74 6.69 -3.49
C THR A 8 10.58 5.43 -3.37
N LEU A 9 10.39 4.71 -2.26
CA LEU A 9 10.98 3.42 -1.98
C LEU A 9 9.89 2.35 -1.92
N ASN A 10 10.06 1.28 -2.71
CA ASN A 10 9.18 0.10 -2.63
C ASN A 10 9.58 -0.79 -1.46
N ILE A 11 8.58 -1.40 -0.82
CA ILE A 11 8.72 -2.36 0.26
C ILE A 11 8.30 -3.74 -0.24
N ILE A 12 9.21 -4.70 -0.15
CA ILE A 12 8.99 -6.05 -0.65
C ILE A 12 8.44 -6.98 0.45
N GLY A 13 7.82 -8.08 0.02
CA GLY A 13 7.32 -9.13 0.92
C GLY A 13 5.81 -9.07 1.20
N PHE A 14 5.07 -8.27 0.44
CA PHE A 14 3.60 -8.27 0.36
C PHE A 14 3.17 -8.85 -1.00
N ASP A 15 1.87 -8.79 -1.33
CA ASP A 15 1.41 -9.12 -2.68
C ASP A 15 2.16 -8.28 -3.75
N SER A 16 2.58 -8.92 -4.84
CA SER A 16 3.40 -8.27 -5.87
C SER A 16 2.69 -7.14 -6.63
N LEU A 17 1.35 -7.12 -6.60
CA LEU A 17 0.51 -6.06 -7.16
C LEU A 17 0.17 -5.00 -6.11
N GLY A 18 0.48 -5.24 -4.84
CA GLY A 18 0.11 -4.39 -3.70
C GLY A 18 1.28 -4.01 -2.79
N GLU A 19 2.52 -4.06 -3.27
CA GLU A 19 3.69 -3.71 -2.46
C GLU A 19 3.58 -2.29 -1.88
N PRO A 20 3.73 -2.13 -0.54
CA PRO A 20 3.68 -0.82 0.08
C PRO A 20 4.81 0.08 -0.40
N THR A 21 4.58 1.39 -0.37
CA THR A 21 5.62 2.37 -0.74
C THR A 21 5.84 3.40 0.36
N ILE A 22 7.08 3.88 0.49
CA ILE A 22 7.45 5.01 1.33
C ILE A 22 7.93 6.14 0.42
N THR A 23 7.19 7.24 0.38
CA THR A 23 7.55 8.45 -0.36
C THR A 23 8.00 9.54 0.60
N ARG A 24 9.07 10.26 0.23
CA ARG A 24 9.45 11.51 0.89
C ARG A 24 8.77 12.67 0.19
N GLU A 25 7.90 13.37 0.89
CA GLU A 25 7.23 14.55 0.34
C GLU A 25 8.17 15.77 0.29
N ASN A 26 7.79 16.77 -0.51
CA ASN A 26 8.57 18.00 -0.68
C ASN A 26 8.72 18.82 0.61
N ASP A 27 7.80 18.66 1.56
CA ASP A 27 7.85 19.30 2.87
C ASP A 27 8.71 18.53 3.90
N GLY A 28 9.28 17.40 3.51
CA GLY A 28 10.12 16.54 4.35
C GLY A 28 9.35 15.46 5.13
N SER A 29 8.02 15.46 5.08
CA SER A 29 7.19 14.40 5.64
C SER A 29 7.39 13.08 4.88
N LEU A 30 6.90 11.97 5.46
CA LEU A 30 6.81 10.69 4.76
C LEU A 30 5.36 10.31 4.54
N LEU A 31 5.09 9.74 3.37
CA LEU A 31 3.85 9.07 3.04
C LEU A 31 4.12 7.58 2.90
N LEU A 32 3.53 6.77 3.78
CA LEU A 32 3.49 5.32 3.64
C LEU A 32 2.16 4.95 3.00
N THR A 33 2.19 4.27 1.86
CA THR A 33 1.00 3.88 1.10
C THR A 33 0.89 2.36 1.06
N PHE A 34 -0.31 1.84 1.34
CA PHE A 34 -0.69 0.45 1.08
C PHE A 34 -1.74 0.42 -0.03
N CYS A 35 -1.74 -0.64 -0.84
CA CYS A 35 -2.77 -0.86 -1.86
C CYS A 35 -3.91 -1.76 -1.37
N PHE A 36 -3.80 -2.36 -0.17
CA PHE A 36 -4.80 -3.24 0.42
C PHE A 36 -4.73 -3.16 1.96
N MET A 37 -5.87 -2.99 2.65
CA MET A 37 -6.00 -3.21 4.11
C MET A 37 -7.17 -4.16 4.47
N PRO A 38 -6.97 -5.18 5.32
CA PRO A 38 -5.69 -5.57 5.92
C PRO A 38 -4.67 -5.94 4.83
N PRO A 39 -3.36 -5.76 5.08
CA PRO A 39 -2.36 -6.10 4.08
C PRO A 39 -2.54 -7.59 3.78
N ASP A 40 -2.76 -7.93 2.52
CA ASP A 40 -2.93 -9.30 2.10
C ASP A 40 -1.60 -9.88 1.61
N ASN A 41 -1.45 -11.20 1.78
CA ASN A 41 -0.39 -12.00 1.18
C ASN A 41 -0.95 -13.05 0.19
N GLY A 42 -2.23 -12.92 -0.19
CA GLY A 42 -2.93 -13.76 -1.16
C GLY A 42 -3.61 -14.99 -0.56
N ALA A 43 -4.03 -14.96 0.71
CA ALA A 43 -4.47 -16.16 1.44
C ALA A 43 -5.95 -16.16 1.91
N TYR A 44 -6.82 -15.29 1.39
CA TYR A 44 -8.23 -15.22 1.82
C TYR A 44 -9.23 -15.78 0.80
N GLU A 45 -10.18 -16.61 1.28
CA GLU A 45 -11.45 -16.95 0.62
C GLU A 45 -12.58 -16.47 1.54
N GLU A 46 -13.51 -15.62 1.07
CA GLU A 46 -14.76 -15.36 1.81
C GLU A 46 -16.00 -15.16 0.91
N ASN A 47 -17.10 -15.76 1.36
CA ASN A 47 -18.38 -15.91 0.68
C ASN A 47 -19.35 -14.75 1.00
N LEU A 48 -19.26 -13.67 0.22
CA LEU A 48 -20.36 -12.73 -0.01
C LEU A 48 -20.52 -12.63 -1.54
N ASP A 49 -21.74 -12.62 -2.07
CA ASP A 49 -21.97 -12.36 -3.51
C ASP A 49 -21.89 -10.85 -3.73
N ILE A 50 -20.65 -10.38 -3.83
CA ILE A 50 -20.23 -9.00 -4.09
C ILE A 50 -19.85 -8.81 -5.57
N ASP A 51 -20.10 -9.80 -6.42
CA ASP A 51 -19.61 -9.91 -7.81
C ASP A 51 -19.88 -8.65 -8.67
N ILE A 52 -20.93 -7.86 -8.39
CA ILE A 52 -21.21 -6.59 -9.08
C ILE A 52 -20.20 -5.48 -8.75
N PHE A 53 -19.59 -5.55 -7.57
CA PHE A 53 -18.53 -4.65 -7.13
C PHE A 53 -17.15 -5.15 -7.54
N ASP A 54 -16.97 -6.42 -7.89
CA ASP A 54 -15.66 -6.94 -8.30
C ASP A 54 -15.16 -6.31 -9.62
N ASP A 55 -16.09 -5.99 -10.52
CA ASP A 55 -15.81 -5.41 -11.84
C ASP A 55 -16.43 -4.00 -12.02
N PHE A 56 -16.65 -3.27 -10.92
CA PHE A 56 -17.39 -1.99 -11.01
C PHE A 56 -16.66 -0.92 -11.82
N ASP A 57 -15.33 -0.94 -11.83
CA ASP A 57 -14.49 -0.11 -12.70
C ASP A 57 -14.70 -0.44 -14.18
N ILE A 58 -14.91 -1.71 -14.53
CA ILE A 58 -15.27 -2.14 -15.89
C ILE A 58 -16.66 -1.61 -16.26
N GLU A 59 -17.63 -1.69 -15.36
CA GLU A 59 -18.97 -1.12 -15.58
C GLU A 59 -18.93 0.40 -15.74
N LEU A 60 -18.15 1.10 -14.91
CA LEU A 60 -17.91 2.54 -15.05
C LEU A 60 -17.20 2.88 -16.36
N SER A 61 -16.21 2.09 -16.76
CA SER A 61 -15.48 2.28 -18.02
C SER A 61 -16.42 2.22 -19.22
N LYS A 62 -17.37 1.27 -19.24
CA LYS A 62 -18.40 1.16 -20.29
C LYS A 62 -19.30 2.39 -20.35
N VAL A 63 -19.67 2.96 -19.20
CA VAL A 63 -20.53 4.14 -19.13
C VAL A 63 -19.78 5.41 -19.56
N LEU A 64 -18.51 5.52 -19.20
CA LEU A 64 -17.70 6.72 -19.42
C LEU A 64 -16.95 6.72 -20.76
N ASP A 65 -16.88 5.57 -21.45
CA ASP A 65 -16.11 5.36 -22.69
C ASP A 65 -14.62 5.73 -22.53
N VAL A 66 -14.09 5.51 -21.32
CA VAL A 66 -12.68 5.68 -20.95
C VAL A 66 -12.27 4.58 -19.96
N GLU A 67 -10.98 4.29 -19.88
CA GLU A 67 -10.43 3.39 -18.87
C GLU A 67 -10.59 3.98 -17.46
N VAL A 68 -11.18 3.20 -16.57
CA VAL A 68 -11.25 3.47 -15.13
C VAL A 68 -10.40 2.44 -14.43
N ILE A 69 -9.53 2.92 -13.53
CA ILE A 69 -8.70 2.07 -12.68
C ILE A 69 -9.27 2.21 -11.27
N TRP A 70 -9.69 1.10 -10.67
CA TRP A 70 -10.00 1.07 -9.25
C TRP A 70 -8.70 1.08 -8.45
N GLU A 71 -8.56 2.05 -7.55
CA GLU A 71 -7.45 2.11 -6.60
C GLU A 71 -8.00 2.11 -5.17
N ASP A 72 -7.87 1.00 -4.45
CA ASP A 72 -8.04 0.99 -3.00
C ASP A 72 -6.68 1.31 -2.37
N ARG A 73 -6.61 2.36 -1.56
CA ARG A 73 -5.33 2.85 -1.02
C ARG A 73 -5.49 3.44 0.36
N GLU A 74 -4.66 2.96 1.27
CA GLU A 74 -4.50 3.56 2.60
C GLU A 74 -3.21 4.36 2.70
N PHE A 75 -3.35 5.57 3.23
CA PHE A 75 -2.26 6.53 3.38
C PHE A 75 -1.97 6.79 4.86
N PHE A 76 -0.71 6.63 5.24
CA PHE A 76 -0.20 6.97 6.56
C PHE A 76 0.83 8.09 6.45
N THR A 77 0.47 9.27 6.94
CA THR A 77 1.36 10.44 6.95
C THR A 77 2.20 10.48 8.22
N ILE A 78 3.51 10.66 8.06
CA ILE A 78 4.47 10.86 9.15
C ILE A 78 5.05 12.27 9.00
N PRO A 79 4.46 13.28 9.66
CA PRO A 79 4.78 14.68 9.40
C PRO A 79 6.19 15.08 9.85
N PHE A 80 6.73 14.42 10.88
CA PHE A 80 8.03 14.75 11.45
C PHE A 80 8.91 13.49 11.61
N PRO A 81 9.41 12.92 10.50
CA PRO A 81 10.21 11.71 10.54
C PRO A 81 11.57 11.97 11.19
N LYS A 82 12.02 11.04 12.03
CA LYS A 82 13.40 11.04 12.54
C LYS A 82 14.35 10.55 11.43
N ALA A 83 15.64 10.84 11.59
CA ALA A 83 16.67 10.46 10.60
C ALA A 83 16.72 8.95 10.30
N ASN A 84 16.28 8.09 11.22
CA ASN A 84 16.25 6.64 11.05
C ASN A 84 14.86 6.07 10.71
N THR A 85 13.83 6.90 10.56
CA THR A 85 12.44 6.44 10.37
C THR A 85 12.30 5.54 9.13
N ILE A 86 12.88 5.91 7.99
CA ILE A 86 12.80 5.09 6.76
C ILE A 86 13.42 3.71 6.98
N SER A 87 14.63 3.66 7.55
CA SER A 87 15.33 2.39 7.80
C SER A 87 14.52 1.48 8.73
N LEU A 88 13.89 2.06 9.77
CA LEU A 88 13.07 1.31 10.71
C LEU A 88 11.79 0.78 10.06
N LEU A 89 11.09 1.62 9.29
CA LEU A 89 9.87 1.22 8.58
C LEU A 89 10.15 0.10 7.59
N LYS A 90 11.17 0.26 6.74
CA LYS A 90 11.59 -0.77 5.79
C LYS A 90 11.86 -2.10 6.48
N ASN A 91 12.71 -2.07 7.51
CA ASN A 91 13.07 -3.29 8.24
C ASN A 91 11.85 -3.93 8.93
N TYR A 92 10.95 -3.14 9.50
CA TYR A 92 9.75 -3.66 10.13
C TYR A 92 8.81 -4.32 9.11
N LEU A 93 8.51 -3.63 8.02
CA LEU A 93 7.54 -4.07 7.02
C LEU A 93 8.05 -5.28 6.22
N GLU A 94 9.31 -5.32 5.81
CA GLU A 94 9.90 -6.48 5.11
C GLU A 94 9.95 -7.75 6.00
N ASN A 95 9.85 -7.58 7.32
CA ASN A 95 9.80 -8.70 8.28
C ASN A 95 8.42 -8.83 8.96
N PHE A 96 7.39 -8.12 8.45
CA PHE A 96 6.09 -7.98 9.10
C PHE A 96 5.48 -9.35 9.47
N TRP A 97 5.43 -10.27 8.50
CA TRP A 97 4.86 -11.61 8.65
C TRP A 97 5.59 -12.49 9.68
N GLN A 98 6.89 -12.29 9.85
CA GLN A 98 7.69 -13.04 10.83
C GLN A 98 7.54 -12.49 12.24
N ASN A 99 7.20 -11.19 12.35
CA ASN A 99 7.00 -10.47 13.61
C ASN A 99 5.56 -10.55 14.13
N LEU A 100 4.64 -11.18 13.38
CA LEU A 100 3.29 -11.40 13.86
C LEU A 100 3.35 -12.17 15.20
N PRO A 101 2.59 -11.73 16.22
CA PRO A 101 2.50 -12.46 17.48
C PRO A 101 2.17 -13.92 17.20
N LYS A 102 3.04 -14.82 17.65
CA LYS A 102 2.72 -16.25 17.67
C LYS A 102 1.77 -16.46 18.83
N ASN A 103 0.52 -16.73 18.51
CA ASN A 103 -0.48 -17.21 19.47
C ASN A 103 -0.02 -18.54 20.08
#